data_AF-A0A8T2R0J8-F1
#
_entry.id   AF-A0A8T2R0J8-F1
#
_cell.length_a   1.000
_cell.length_b   1.000
_cell.length_c   1.000
_cell.angle_alpha   90.00
_cell.angle_beta   90.00
_cell.angle_gamma   90.00
#
_symmetry.space_group_name_H-M   'P 1'
#
loop_
_entity.id
_entity.type
_entity.pdbx_description
1 polymer ?
#
loop_
_entity_poly.entity_id
_entity_poly.type
_entity_poly.pdbx_seq_one_letter_code
_entity_poly.pdbx_strand_id
1 'polypeptide(L)'
;MSERNLVSWSMMIAAYCAHEKFKEAIHVFWAMQKDGLTPDHVNFVSVFKACAGLGSLEDGKRIHEALKKSGIKPSIMVWNSLMNMYVKCGSIHAAQHVFDSMEERNAGSWSVLIGGYTKIGKAGEALELFSNMQSTGVEPDDVTFLSVFNACAAAGELVQAKQIHDSMKKSGIQLGMNTQNTLIDMYAKCGSLADAWELFDGICDRDIVTWNAMIAGMTKHGQCGEALRLHRQMLVEGNLRDQVSFVSILNTCTLLEDLMHGKQFHAQIMKSEAFTNVFVENALIDMYAKCGSLDDARKIFDELQESNVVSWNSMIVGYGMHGLNEEVLKLFEGMLNKRIEPDQVTYVRVLNACATNTSLEQGLQLHHDILVSMYEFDVFIGNALIDMYSKCGRINDASKVLHRMLKRDIVSWNALLAGYSQHGLGKEGCQLMACMLNEHLELTHVSFVGILSACSHAGLIDEGCFFFTCMNHAYGVPQAIEHYGCMVDLLGRAGHLREAAGLLKQMPLEASVVLWRALLGACRIHGDVILAAHAAECILDLDPEDPAVLLLLSNIHASSDKCVDQETLITLMHDENLEEADYGNLSHMVNLIA
;
A
#
# COMPACT_ATOMS: atom_id res chain seq x y z
N MET A 1 -36.75 -3.93 52.33
CA MET A 1 -35.40 -3.68 51.78
C MET A 1 -35.00 -2.30 52.23
N SER A 2 -33.85 -2.15 52.88
CA SER A 2 -33.34 -0.85 53.34
C SER A 2 -33.28 0.15 52.19
N GLU A 3 -33.74 1.39 52.40
CA GLU A 3 -33.65 2.46 51.40
C GLU A 3 -32.22 2.56 50.86
N ARG A 4 -32.07 2.38 49.53
CA ARG A 4 -30.79 2.55 48.86
C ARG A 4 -30.47 4.04 48.78
N ASN A 5 -29.41 4.47 49.44
CA ASN A 5 -28.90 5.84 49.35
C ASN A 5 -28.02 6.03 48.10
N LEU A 6 -27.70 7.28 47.75
CA LEU A 6 -26.89 7.64 46.57
C LEU A 6 -25.56 6.88 46.48
N VAL A 7 -24.90 6.65 47.61
CA VAL A 7 -23.62 5.93 47.68
C VAL A 7 -23.78 4.47 47.22
N SER A 8 -24.85 3.80 47.65
CA SER A 8 -25.12 2.42 47.25
C SER A 8 -25.38 2.28 45.75
N TRP A 9 -26.11 3.22 45.14
CA TRP A 9 -26.32 3.27 43.69
C TRP A 9 -25.02 3.55 42.92
N SER A 10 -24.22 4.48 43.42
CA SER A 10 -22.94 4.85 42.80
C SER A 10 -21.95 3.69 42.80
N MET A 11 -21.86 2.96 43.90
CA MET A 11 -21.05 1.74 43.98
C MET A 11 -21.57 0.65 43.04
N MET A 12 -22.88 0.47 42.88
CA MET A 12 -23.43 -0.49 41.94
C MET A 12 -23.07 -0.16 40.49
N ILE A 13 -23.25 1.10 40.07
CA ILE A 13 -22.93 1.53 38.69
C ILE A 13 -21.43 1.36 38.42
N ALA A 14 -20.57 1.79 39.35
CA ALA A 14 -19.13 1.63 39.22
C ALA A 14 -18.70 0.16 39.19
N ALA A 15 -19.31 -0.70 40.02
CA ALA A 15 -19.03 -2.13 40.05
C ALA A 15 -19.45 -2.83 38.74
N TYR A 16 -20.62 -2.50 38.18
CA TYR A 16 -21.02 -3.02 36.86
C TYR A 16 -20.06 -2.58 35.76
N CYS A 17 -19.62 -1.31 35.77
CA CYS A 17 -18.61 -0.82 34.82
C CYS A 17 -17.25 -1.51 34.98
N ALA A 18 -16.85 -1.84 36.21
CA ALA A 18 -15.58 -2.52 36.48
C ALA A 18 -15.58 -3.98 35.99
N HIS A 19 -16.75 -4.63 35.93
CA HIS A 19 -16.92 -6.00 35.43
C HIS A 19 -17.41 -6.04 33.97
N GLU A 20 -17.25 -4.94 33.22
CA GLU A 20 -17.63 -4.82 31.80
C GLU A 20 -19.13 -5.09 31.49
N LYS A 21 -19.98 -5.06 32.52
CA LYS A 21 -21.43 -5.16 32.42
C LYS A 21 -22.04 -3.80 32.10
N PHE A 22 -21.70 -3.28 30.93
CA PHE A 22 -21.97 -1.89 30.57
C PHE A 22 -23.45 -1.59 30.38
N LYS A 23 -24.24 -2.52 29.85
CA LYS A 23 -25.70 -2.34 29.66
C LYS A 23 -26.41 -2.23 31.00
N GLU A 24 -26.02 -3.08 31.95
CA GLU A 24 -26.55 -3.10 33.31
C GLU A 24 -26.19 -1.81 34.04
N ALA A 25 -24.97 -1.29 33.89
CA ALA A 25 -24.57 -0.02 34.48
C ALA A 25 -25.46 1.15 34.01
N ILE A 26 -25.76 1.22 32.71
CA ILE A 26 -26.65 2.24 32.13
C ILE A 26 -28.08 2.05 32.63
N HIS A 27 -28.58 0.81 32.70
CA HIS A 27 -29.92 0.52 33.22
C HIS A 27 -30.07 0.94 34.69
N VAL A 28 -29.07 0.65 35.52
CA VAL A 28 -29.05 1.02 36.95
C VAL A 28 -29.00 2.54 37.13
N PHE A 29 -28.30 3.26 36.25
CA PHE A 29 -28.29 4.73 36.26
C PHE A 29 -29.68 5.33 36.00
N TRP A 30 -30.39 4.83 34.99
CA TRP A 30 -31.76 5.30 34.72
C TRP A 30 -32.74 4.91 35.82
N ALA A 31 -32.56 3.74 36.45
CA ALA A 31 -33.35 3.33 37.61
C ALA A 31 -33.13 4.27 38.80
N MET A 32 -31.88 4.66 39.08
CA MET A 32 -31.54 5.63 40.13
C MET A 32 -32.20 6.99 39.91
N GLN A 33 -32.20 7.51 38.68
CA GLN A 33 -32.89 8.77 38.35
C GLN A 33 -34.40 8.64 38.48
N LYS A 34 -34.98 7.50 38.12
CA LYS A 34 -36.42 7.22 38.28
C LYS A 34 -36.84 7.20 39.74
N ASP A 35 -35.97 6.76 40.64
CA ASP A 35 -36.16 6.80 42.10
C ASP A 35 -35.96 8.21 42.70
N GLY A 36 -35.76 9.24 41.85
CA GLY A 36 -35.70 10.65 42.25
C GLY A 36 -34.35 11.11 42.78
N LEU A 37 -33.30 10.29 42.67
CA LEU A 37 -31.95 10.64 43.11
C LEU A 37 -31.20 11.39 42.00
N THR A 38 -30.54 12.49 42.37
CA THR A 38 -29.69 13.26 41.45
C THR A 38 -28.33 12.57 41.31
N PRO A 39 -27.88 12.22 40.09
CA PRO A 39 -26.57 11.62 39.88
C PRO A 39 -25.44 12.57 40.26
N ASP A 40 -24.32 12.04 40.76
CA ASP A 40 -23.10 12.80 41.03
C ASP A 40 -22.04 12.63 39.93
N HIS A 41 -20.86 13.23 40.13
CA HIS A 41 -19.73 13.10 39.20
C HIS A 41 -19.29 11.64 38.97
N VAL A 42 -19.32 10.80 40.00
CA VAL A 42 -18.89 9.39 39.92
C VAL A 42 -19.85 8.59 39.06
N ASN A 43 -21.15 8.86 39.18
CA ASN A 43 -22.17 8.26 38.33
C ASN A 43 -21.89 8.58 36.86
N PHE A 44 -21.73 9.86 36.51
CA PHE A 44 -21.48 10.29 35.14
C PHE A 44 -20.19 9.73 34.55
N VAL A 45 -19.07 9.75 35.28
CA VAL A 45 -17.81 9.13 34.85
C VAL A 45 -18.00 7.64 34.54
N SER A 46 -18.70 6.92 35.42
CA SER A 46 -18.94 5.49 35.25
C SER A 46 -19.81 5.20 34.02
N VAL A 47 -20.93 5.91 33.85
CA VAL A 47 -21.82 5.65 32.71
C VAL A 47 -21.24 6.12 31.37
N PHE A 48 -20.44 7.19 31.34
CA PHE A 48 -19.71 7.54 30.11
C PHE A 48 -18.68 6.47 29.75
N LYS A 49 -17.98 5.90 30.73
CA LYS A 49 -17.10 4.75 30.51
C LYS A 49 -17.88 3.55 29.95
N ALA A 50 -19.09 3.28 30.47
CA ALA A 50 -19.95 2.22 29.96
C ALA A 50 -20.38 2.46 28.50
N CYS A 51 -20.83 3.66 28.16
CA CYS A 51 -21.16 4.01 26.78
C CYS A 51 -19.96 3.88 25.85
N ALA A 52 -18.78 4.32 26.31
CA ALA A 52 -17.53 4.22 25.56
C ALA A 52 -17.10 2.76 25.34
N GLY A 53 -17.38 1.87 26.30
CA GLY A 53 -17.14 0.43 26.19
C GLY A 53 -18.12 -0.27 25.23
N LEU A 54 -19.37 0.21 25.15
CA LEU A 54 -20.38 -0.31 24.22
C LEU A 54 -20.27 0.26 22.80
N GLY A 55 -19.55 1.37 22.61
CA GLY A 55 -19.61 2.15 21.38
C GLY A 55 -21.00 2.75 21.09
N SER A 56 -21.88 2.85 22.11
CA SER A 56 -23.26 3.33 21.94
C SER A 56 -23.30 4.86 21.95
N LEU A 57 -23.23 5.47 20.76
CA LEU A 57 -23.34 6.92 20.60
C LEU A 57 -24.70 7.46 21.06
N GLU A 58 -25.77 6.68 20.87
CA GLU A 58 -27.12 7.08 21.24
C GLU A 58 -27.26 7.21 22.77
N ASP A 59 -26.86 6.18 23.52
CA ASP A 59 -26.88 6.23 24.98
C ASP A 59 -25.95 7.32 25.52
N GLY A 60 -24.77 7.48 24.91
CA GLY A 60 -23.83 8.54 25.24
C GLY A 60 -24.43 9.95 25.11
N LYS A 61 -25.17 10.21 24.02
CA LYS A 61 -25.90 11.48 23.81
C LYS A 61 -27.00 11.69 24.84
N ARG A 62 -27.80 10.65 25.14
CA ARG A 62 -28.86 10.71 26.16
C ARG A 62 -28.31 11.02 27.55
N ILE A 63 -27.18 10.41 27.92
CA ILE A 63 -26.53 10.67 29.21
C ILE A 63 -25.89 12.06 29.24
N HIS A 64 -25.31 12.53 28.12
CA HIS A 64 -24.82 13.91 28.04
C HIS A 64 -25.96 14.94 28.19
N GLU A 65 -27.15 14.68 27.64
CA GLU A 65 -28.34 15.50 27.91
C GLU A 65 -28.77 15.44 29.38
N ALA A 66 -28.71 14.25 30.00
CA ALA A 66 -29.00 14.10 31.44
C ALA A 66 -28.01 14.89 32.30
N LEU A 67 -26.72 14.94 31.93
CA LEU A 67 -25.72 15.78 32.58
C LEU A 67 -26.12 17.27 32.50
N LYS A 68 -26.50 17.75 31.32
CA LYS A 68 -26.96 19.14 31.13
C LYS A 68 -28.20 19.46 31.98
N LYS A 69 -29.15 18.53 32.07
CA LYS A 69 -30.39 18.68 32.86
C LYS A 69 -30.16 18.58 34.37
N SER A 70 -29.08 17.93 34.82
CA SER A 70 -28.77 17.76 36.25
C SER A 70 -28.38 19.06 36.96
N GLY A 71 -27.96 20.09 36.20
CA GLY A 71 -27.49 21.36 36.76
C GLY A 71 -26.12 21.30 37.43
N ILE A 72 -25.45 20.15 37.41
CA ILE A 72 -24.12 19.96 38.01
C ILE A 72 -23.07 20.60 37.10
N LYS A 73 -22.24 21.50 37.64
CA LYS A 73 -21.05 22.02 36.94
C LYS A 73 -20.06 20.87 36.75
N PRO A 74 -19.80 20.37 35.53
CA PRO A 74 -18.98 19.17 35.35
C PRO A 74 -17.52 19.42 35.76
N SER A 75 -16.94 18.48 36.50
CA SER A 75 -15.52 18.48 36.82
C SER A 75 -14.68 18.07 35.60
N ILE A 76 -13.38 18.37 35.62
CA ILE A 76 -12.47 17.98 34.54
C ILE A 76 -12.49 16.47 34.24
N MET A 77 -12.72 15.64 35.26
CA MET A 77 -12.85 14.19 35.11
C MET A 77 -14.12 13.79 34.35
N VAL A 78 -15.25 14.47 34.62
CA VAL A 78 -16.50 14.25 33.86
C VAL A 78 -16.32 14.68 32.42
N TRP A 79 -15.72 15.85 32.17
CA TRP A 79 -15.43 16.33 30.82
C TRP A 79 -14.53 15.36 30.05
N ASN A 80 -13.42 14.92 30.64
CA ASN A 80 -12.50 13.96 30.00
C ASN A 80 -13.19 12.61 29.72
N SER A 81 -14.06 12.14 30.62
CA SER A 81 -14.83 10.89 30.42
C SER A 81 -15.86 11.02 29.29
N LEU A 82 -16.55 12.16 29.21
CA LEU A 82 -17.49 12.48 28.15
C LEU A 82 -16.78 12.61 26.78
N MET A 83 -15.62 13.28 26.72
CA MET A 83 -14.82 13.36 25.49
C MET A 83 -14.37 11.97 25.03
N ASN A 84 -13.80 11.17 25.95
CA ASN A 84 -13.36 9.81 25.62
C ASN A 84 -14.52 8.92 25.14
N MET A 85 -15.73 9.11 25.68
CA MET A 85 -16.94 8.47 25.18
C MET A 85 -17.22 8.84 23.73
N TYR A 86 -17.24 10.14 23.41
CA TYR A 86 -17.46 10.58 22.03
C TYR A 86 -16.38 10.10 21.05
N VAL A 87 -15.11 10.13 21.47
CA VAL A 87 -13.98 9.60 20.69
C VAL A 87 -14.17 8.10 20.40
N LYS A 88 -14.46 7.28 21.43
CA LYS A 88 -14.67 5.84 21.25
C LYS A 88 -15.92 5.49 20.45
N CYS A 89 -16.93 6.34 20.46
CA CYS A 89 -18.14 6.20 19.64
C CYS A 89 -17.98 6.77 18.21
N GLY A 90 -16.77 7.13 17.79
CA GLY A 90 -16.46 7.60 16.43
C GLY A 90 -16.91 9.04 16.14
N SER A 91 -17.34 9.81 17.14
CA SER A 91 -17.83 11.18 16.97
C SER A 91 -16.80 12.22 17.43
N ILE A 92 -15.72 12.37 16.67
CA ILE A 92 -14.62 13.29 17.02
C ILE A 92 -15.08 14.75 17.11
N HIS A 93 -16.00 15.18 16.24
CA HIS A 93 -16.51 16.56 16.25
C HIS A 93 -17.29 16.89 17.52
N ALA A 94 -18.04 15.93 18.07
CA ALA A 94 -18.70 16.10 19.35
C ALA A 94 -17.68 16.16 20.50
N ALA A 95 -16.61 15.36 20.43
CA ALA A 95 -15.52 15.44 21.39
C ALA A 95 -14.81 16.81 21.35
N GLN A 96 -14.52 17.34 20.15
CA GLN A 96 -13.95 18.68 19.97
C GLN A 96 -14.86 19.76 20.55
N HIS A 97 -16.17 19.72 20.28
CA HIS A 97 -17.11 20.67 20.85
C HIS A 97 -17.13 20.62 22.40
N VAL A 98 -17.02 19.42 22.98
CA VAL A 98 -16.90 19.28 24.44
C VAL A 98 -15.61 19.92 24.94
N PHE A 99 -14.47 19.67 24.28
CA PHE A 99 -13.18 20.26 24.60
C PHE A 99 -13.19 21.80 24.53
N ASP A 100 -13.83 22.36 23.51
CA ASP A 100 -13.97 23.81 23.31
C ASP A 100 -14.82 24.45 24.41
N SER A 101 -15.76 23.69 24.98
CA SER A 101 -16.65 24.15 26.06
C SER A 101 -16.00 24.10 27.46
N MET A 102 -14.80 23.54 27.60
CA MET A 102 -14.11 23.44 28.90
C MET A 102 -13.44 24.78 29.28
N GLU A 103 -13.72 25.28 30.49
CA GLU A 103 -13.06 26.47 31.06
C GLU A 103 -11.59 26.19 31.41
N GLU A 104 -11.30 24.99 31.95
CA GLU A 104 -9.96 24.54 32.31
C GLU A 104 -9.66 23.20 31.62
N ARG A 105 -8.45 23.10 31.06
CA ARG A 105 -7.95 21.91 30.33
C ARG A 105 -6.63 21.47 30.94
N ASN A 106 -6.48 20.17 31.18
CA ASN A 106 -5.24 19.58 31.68
C ASN A 106 -4.61 18.66 30.62
N ALA A 107 -3.42 18.12 30.91
CA ALA A 107 -2.72 17.19 30.02
C ALA A 107 -3.60 15.99 29.59
N GLY A 108 -4.45 15.48 30.49
CA GLY A 108 -5.42 14.43 30.18
C GLY A 108 -6.50 14.87 29.16
N SER A 109 -6.99 16.10 29.24
CA SER A 109 -7.95 16.65 28.27
C SER A 109 -7.35 16.70 26.85
N TRP A 110 -6.11 17.17 26.75
CA TRP A 110 -5.38 17.22 25.48
C TRP A 110 -5.06 15.82 24.95
N SER A 111 -4.58 14.92 25.81
CA SER A 111 -4.23 13.53 25.46
C SER A 111 -5.40 12.76 24.84
N VAL A 112 -6.60 12.87 25.43
CA VAL A 112 -7.81 12.21 24.91
C VAL A 112 -8.12 12.67 23.49
N LEU A 113 -8.00 13.97 23.24
CA LEU A 113 -8.31 14.56 21.95
C LEU A 113 -7.24 14.24 20.90
N ILE A 114 -5.95 14.40 21.23
CA ILE A 114 -4.81 14.05 20.37
C ILE A 114 -4.89 12.56 19.96
N GLY A 115 -5.10 11.67 20.93
CA GLY A 115 -5.28 10.24 20.66
C GLY A 115 -6.52 9.93 19.82
N GLY A 116 -7.59 10.72 19.99
CA GLY A 116 -8.80 10.62 19.18
C GLY A 116 -8.58 10.98 17.71
N TYR A 117 -7.92 12.11 17.44
CA TYR A 117 -7.55 12.52 16.08
C TYR A 117 -6.57 11.55 15.41
N THR A 118 -5.63 11.01 16.18
CA THR A 118 -4.69 9.99 15.70
C THR A 118 -5.43 8.73 15.22
N LYS A 119 -6.42 8.25 15.98
CA LYS A 119 -7.17 7.02 15.65
C LYS A 119 -8.02 7.11 14.39
N ILE A 120 -8.46 8.31 14.01
CA ILE A 120 -9.26 8.53 12.79
C ILE A 120 -8.40 8.88 11.58
N GLY A 121 -7.07 8.70 11.66
CA GLY A 121 -6.13 8.98 10.56
C GLY A 121 -5.82 10.45 10.35
N LYS A 122 -6.20 11.32 11.29
CA LYS A 122 -5.99 12.78 11.25
C LYS A 122 -4.77 13.17 12.09
N ALA A 123 -3.63 12.61 11.72
CA ALA A 123 -2.39 12.78 12.48
C ALA A 123 -1.88 14.24 12.47
N GLY A 124 -2.09 14.97 11.37
CA GLY A 124 -1.73 16.40 11.28
C GLY A 124 -2.48 17.25 12.31
N GLU A 125 -3.80 17.10 12.39
CA GLU A 125 -4.61 17.80 13.39
C GLU A 125 -4.24 17.41 14.83
N ALA A 126 -3.85 16.15 15.07
CA ALA A 126 -3.36 15.70 16.38
C ALA A 126 -2.06 16.41 16.79
N LEU A 127 -1.14 16.65 15.85
CA LEU A 127 0.13 17.33 16.08
C LEU A 127 -0.04 18.85 16.24
N GLU A 128 -1.04 19.44 15.55
CA GLU A 128 -1.44 20.82 15.76
C GLU A 128 -2.02 21.03 17.17
N LEU A 129 -2.86 20.10 17.65
CA LEU A 129 -3.36 20.11 19.02
C LEU A 129 -2.24 20.06 20.07
N PHE A 130 -1.19 19.25 19.83
CA PHE A 130 -0.03 19.24 20.71
C PHE A 130 0.72 20.57 20.72
N SER A 131 0.87 21.21 19.56
CA SER A 131 1.49 22.54 19.45
C SER A 131 0.67 23.59 20.19
N ASN A 132 -0.66 23.51 20.12
CA ASN A 132 -1.58 24.36 20.87
C ASN A 132 -1.52 24.12 22.38
N MET A 133 -1.37 22.86 22.81
CA MET A 133 -1.16 22.53 24.22
C MET A 133 0.10 23.24 24.76
N GLN A 134 1.21 23.14 24.04
CA GLN A 134 2.47 23.78 24.43
C GLN A 134 2.37 25.31 24.45
N SER A 135 1.68 25.92 23.48
CA SER A 135 1.51 27.39 23.43
C SER A 135 0.63 27.94 24.55
N THR A 136 -0.30 27.12 25.07
CA THR A 136 -1.11 27.46 26.26
C THR A 136 -0.38 27.24 27.60
N GLY A 137 0.85 26.74 27.57
CA GLY A 137 1.68 26.51 28.76
C GLY A 137 1.29 25.28 29.58
N VAL A 138 0.45 24.39 29.05
CA VAL A 138 0.13 23.12 29.73
C VAL A 138 1.25 22.12 29.46
N GLU A 139 1.90 21.64 30.52
CA GLU A 139 3.01 20.68 30.40
C GLU A 139 2.50 19.29 29.97
N PRO A 140 3.10 18.68 28.93
CA PRO A 140 2.82 17.30 28.53
C PRO A 140 3.15 16.30 29.64
N ASP A 141 2.35 15.25 29.77
CA ASP A 141 2.66 14.08 30.60
C ASP A 141 3.00 12.85 29.74
N ASP A 142 3.32 11.71 30.38
CA ASP A 142 3.66 10.46 29.71
C ASP A 142 2.55 10.00 28.73
N VAL A 143 1.27 10.17 29.11
CA VAL A 143 0.12 9.82 28.26
C VAL A 143 -0.01 10.75 27.05
N THR A 144 0.34 12.02 27.22
CA THR A 144 0.41 13.00 26.13
C THR A 144 1.46 12.56 25.12
N PHE A 145 2.68 12.23 25.57
CA PHE A 145 3.73 11.75 24.68
C PHE A 145 3.38 10.43 23.99
N LEU A 146 2.76 9.48 24.69
CA LEU A 146 2.22 8.27 24.08
C LEU A 146 1.27 8.58 22.90
N SER A 147 0.34 9.51 23.11
CA SER A 147 -0.63 9.89 22.06
C SER A 147 0.05 10.61 20.90
N VAL A 148 1.01 11.49 21.18
CA VAL A 148 1.74 12.27 20.18
C VAL A 148 2.69 11.41 19.36
N PHE A 149 3.43 10.48 19.97
CA PHE A 149 4.31 9.58 19.23
C PHE A 149 3.53 8.63 18.32
N ASN A 150 2.33 8.19 18.74
CA ASN A 150 1.42 7.48 17.83
C ASN A 150 0.98 8.35 16.64
N ALA A 151 0.72 9.65 16.85
CA ALA A 151 0.42 10.59 15.78
C ALA A 151 1.61 10.76 14.82
N CYS A 152 2.83 10.94 15.34
CA CYS A 152 4.05 11.00 14.55
C CYS A 152 4.27 9.73 13.74
N ALA A 153 4.07 8.56 14.35
CA ALA A 153 4.22 7.26 13.70
C ALA A 153 3.22 7.08 12.54
N ALA A 154 1.99 7.59 12.71
CA ALA A 154 0.95 7.57 11.68
C ALA A 154 1.22 8.59 10.56
N ALA A 155 1.77 9.76 10.89
CA ALA A 155 2.12 10.79 9.91
C ALA A 155 3.40 10.44 9.12
N GLY A 156 4.32 9.68 9.70
CA GLY A 156 5.63 9.39 9.10
C GLY A 156 6.62 10.56 9.17
N GLU A 157 6.28 11.64 9.89
CA GLU A 157 7.05 12.89 9.94
C GLU A 157 8.24 12.81 10.92
N LEU A 158 9.37 12.27 10.45
CA LEU A 158 10.57 12.04 11.27
C LEU A 158 11.13 13.31 11.90
N VAL A 159 11.16 14.42 11.17
CA VAL A 159 11.75 15.69 11.63
C VAL A 159 11.00 16.22 12.84
N GLN A 160 9.67 16.28 12.75
CA GLN A 160 8.82 16.73 13.85
C GLN A 160 8.90 15.77 15.04
N ALA A 161 8.94 14.46 14.78
CA ALA A 161 9.06 13.47 15.84
C ALA A 161 10.37 13.60 16.64
N LYS A 162 11.50 13.88 15.97
CA LYS A 162 12.78 14.17 16.63
C LYS A 162 12.71 15.43 17.49
N GLN A 163 12.10 16.50 16.99
CA GLN A 163 11.91 17.74 17.77
C GLN A 163 11.07 17.49 19.03
N ILE A 164 10.00 16.70 18.92
CA ILE A 164 9.14 16.35 20.05
C ILE A 164 9.92 15.48 21.04
N HIS A 165 10.68 14.49 20.57
CA HIS A 165 11.52 13.65 21.43
C HIS A 165 12.59 14.48 22.17
N ASP A 166 13.24 15.43 21.50
CA ASP A 166 14.20 16.34 22.15
C ASP A 166 13.51 17.25 23.18
N SER A 167 12.29 17.70 22.91
CA SER A 167 11.49 18.48 23.87
C SER A 167 11.14 17.66 25.12
N MET A 168 10.84 16.36 24.93
CA MET A 168 10.60 15.40 26.01
C MET A 168 11.86 15.19 26.86
N LYS A 169 13.02 14.99 26.23
CA LYS A 169 14.30 14.88 26.97
C LYS A 169 14.57 16.12 27.83
N LYS A 170 14.23 17.32 27.34
CA LYS A 170 14.40 18.58 28.08
C LYS A 170 13.43 18.76 29.24
N SER A 171 12.22 18.19 29.18
CA SER A 171 11.26 18.27 30.29
C SER A 171 11.63 17.35 31.45
N GLY A 172 12.53 16.38 31.24
CA GLY A 172 12.99 15.46 32.28
C GLY A 172 11.92 14.44 32.71
N ILE A 173 10.88 14.25 31.90
CA ILE A 173 9.81 13.29 32.19
C ILE A 173 10.33 11.87 32.02
N GLN A 174 10.10 11.04 33.03
CA GLN A 174 10.40 9.62 32.95
C GLN A 174 9.26 8.92 32.21
N LEU A 175 9.57 8.42 31.02
CA LEU A 175 8.61 7.68 30.21
C LEU A 175 8.32 6.29 30.81
N GLY A 176 7.05 5.93 30.84
CA GLY A 176 6.65 4.55 31.11
C GLY A 176 7.04 3.62 29.96
N MET A 177 7.08 2.32 30.23
CA MET A 177 7.47 1.29 29.25
C MET A 177 6.63 1.34 27.96
N ASN A 178 5.33 1.58 28.09
CA ASN A 178 4.42 1.71 26.93
C ASN A 178 4.83 2.87 26.01
N THR A 179 5.19 4.03 26.57
CA THR A 179 5.59 5.20 25.80
C THR A 179 6.97 4.99 25.18
N GLN A 180 7.88 4.30 25.87
CA GLN A 180 9.17 3.89 25.31
C GLN A 180 8.98 2.94 24.11
N ASN A 181 8.11 1.95 24.23
CA ASN A 181 7.77 1.03 23.14
C ASN A 181 7.14 1.75 21.94
N THR A 182 6.21 2.69 22.18
CA THR A 182 5.64 3.54 21.12
C THR A 182 6.68 4.44 20.47
N LEU A 183 7.66 4.93 21.23
CA LEU A 183 8.74 5.75 20.69
C LEU A 183 9.65 4.94 19.75
N ILE A 184 9.97 3.69 20.10
CA ILE A 184 10.70 2.76 19.21
C ILE A 184 9.89 2.50 17.93
N ASP A 185 8.60 2.15 18.07
CA ASP A 185 7.69 1.93 16.93
C ASP A 185 7.58 3.18 16.03
N MET A 186 7.54 4.37 16.62
CA MET A 186 7.53 5.63 15.89
C MET A 186 8.79 5.81 15.05
N TYR A 187 9.98 5.70 15.67
CA TYR A 187 11.24 5.86 14.95
C TYR A 187 11.39 4.83 13.82
N ALA A 188 11.03 3.57 14.11
CA ALA A 188 11.00 2.53 13.12
C ALA A 188 10.02 2.86 11.98
N LYS A 189 8.78 3.27 12.25
CA LYS A 189 7.80 3.62 11.20
C LYS A 189 8.22 4.83 10.36
N CYS A 190 8.90 5.79 10.95
CA CYS A 190 9.47 6.98 10.31
C CYS A 190 10.78 6.71 9.55
N GLY A 191 11.28 5.48 9.52
CA GLY A 191 12.46 5.09 8.73
C GLY A 191 13.81 5.29 9.42
N SER A 192 13.84 5.75 10.68
CA SER A 192 15.09 5.90 11.41
C SER A 192 15.34 4.70 12.34
N LEU A 193 15.76 3.58 11.75
CA LEU A 193 16.09 2.37 12.51
C LEU A 193 17.27 2.56 13.46
N ALA A 194 18.21 3.47 13.15
CA ALA A 194 19.34 3.76 14.03
C ALA A 194 18.89 4.37 15.38
N ASP A 195 17.99 5.36 15.33
CA ASP A 195 17.44 5.96 16.56
C ASP A 195 16.57 4.95 17.33
N ALA A 196 15.81 4.11 16.61
CA ALA A 196 15.03 3.02 17.22
C ALA A 196 15.94 2.01 17.95
N TRP A 197 17.08 1.67 17.35
CA TRP A 197 18.07 0.75 17.92
C TRP A 197 18.76 1.35 19.16
N GLU A 198 19.12 2.64 19.13
CA GLU A 198 19.69 3.33 20.29
C GLU A 198 18.74 3.27 21.50
N LEU A 199 17.45 3.51 21.27
CA LEU A 199 16.42 3.41 22.29
C LEU A 199 16.25 1.97 22.79
N PHE A 200 16.24 1.00 21.87
CA PHE A 200 16.16 -0.42 22.19
C PHE A 200 17.32 -0.85 23.09
N ASP A 201 18.56 -0.47 22.75
CA ASP A 201 19.76 -0.80 23.53
C ASP A 201 19.74 -0.13 24.92
N GLY A 202 19.14 1.06 25.04
CA GLY A 202 18.99 1.79 26.30
C GLY A 202 18.01 1.16 27.31
N ILE A 203 17.10 0.28 26.89
CA ILE A 203 16.13 -0.39 27.77
C ILE A 203 16.76 -1.63 28.39
N CYS A 204 16.92 -1.63 29.72
CA CYS A 204 17.56 -2.74 30.44
C CYS A 204 16.68 -3.98 30.59
N ASP A 205 15.38 -3.80 30.83
CA ASP A 205 14.39 -4.89 31.00
C ASP A 205 13.34 -4.78 29.90
N ARG A 206 13.60 -5.45 28.78
CA ARG A 206 12.79 -5.37 27.57
C ARG A 206 11.64 -6.36 27.65
N ASP A 207 10.41 -5.86 27.52
CA ASP A 207 9.25 -6.72 27.40
C ASP A 207 9.06 -7.21 25.96
N ILE A 208 8.15 -8.17 25.78
CA ILE A 208 7.84 -8.76 24.46
C ILE A 208 7.40 -7.68 23.46
N VAL A 209 6.75 -6.61 23.93
CA VAL A 209 6.29 -5.50 23.09
C VAL A 209 7.48 -4.69 22.55
N THR A 210 8.54 -4.47 23.35
CA THR A 210 9.79 -3.84 22.88
C THR A 210 10.44 -4.63 21.76
N TRP A 211 10.57 -5.95 21.92
CA TRP A 211 11.13 -6.84 20.90
C TRP A 211 10.27 -6.83 19.63
N ASN A 212 8.96 -6.98 19.77
CA ASN A 212 8.03 -6.99 18.65
C ASN A 212 8.04 -5.67 17.87
N ALA A 213 8.12 -4.52 18.55
CA ALA A 213 8.22 -3.22 17.90
C ALA A 213 9.49 -3.11 17.03
N MET A 214 10.63 -3.57 17.54
CA MET A 214 11.89 -3.54 16.80
C MET A 214 11.89 -4.52 15.62
N ILE A 215 11.44 -5.77 15.82
CA ILE A 215 11.36 -6.79 14.76
C ILE A 215 10.39 -6.34 13.65
N ALA A 216 9.22 -5.81 14.01
CA ALA A 216 8.26 -5.29 13.04
C ALA A 216 8.82 -4.09 12.26
N GLY A 217 9.52 -3.20 12.96
CA GLY A 217 10.24 -2.07 12.36
C GLY A 217 11.27 -2.51 11.32
N MET A 218 12.16 -3.42 11.68
CA MET A 218 13.20 -3.97 10.79
C MET A 218 12.60 -4.69 9.58
N THR A 219 11.54 -5.47 9.82
CA THR A 219 10.81 -6.18 8.77
C THR A 219 10.24 -5.21 7.75
N LYS A 220 9.58 -4.13 8.19
CA LYS A 220 8.99 -3.11 7.31
C LYS A 220 10.02 -2.44 6.39
N HIS A 221 11.26 -2.29 6.83
CA HIS A 221 12.35 -1.66 6.07
C HIS A 221 13.25 -2.66 5.34
N GLY A 222 12.81 -3.92 5.20
CA GLY A 222 13.55 -4.94 4.45
C GLY A 222 14.83 -5.44 5.14
N GLN A 223 15.09 -5.06 6.40
CA GLN A 223 16.22 -5.58 7.19
C GLN A 223 15.89 -6.94 7.81
N CYS A 224 15.35 -7.83 6.99
CA CYS A 224 14.74 -9.08 7.42
C CYS A 224 15.75 -10.06 8.06
N GLY A 225 17.02 -10.05 7.61
CA GLY A 225 18.09 -10.85 8.21
C GLY A 225 18.37 -10.46 9.68
N GLU A 226 18.44 -9.16 9.96
CA GLU A 226 18.61 -8.65 11.33
C GLU A 226 17.36 -8.89 12.18
N ALA A 227 16.16 -8.77 11.61
CA ALA A 227 14.92 -9.11 12.29
C ALA A 227 14.90 -10.58 12.77
N LEU A 228 15.34 -11.53 11.91
CA LEU A 228 15.48 -12.93 12.28
C LEU A 228 16.55 -13.17 13.36
N ARG A 229 17.67 -12.43 13.30
CA ARG A 229 18.72 -12.49 14.34
C ARG A 229 18.21 -11.98 15.68
N LEU A 230 17.51 -10.85 15.68
CA LEU A 230 16.93 -10.24 16.87
C LEU A 230 15.87 -11.14 17.49
N HIS A 231 15.04 -11.79 16.67
CA HIS A 231 14.10 -12.80 17.14
C HIS A 231 14.80 -14.00 17.81
N ARG A 232 15.93 -14.48 17.26
CA ARG A 232 16.72 -15.54 17.92
C ARG A 232 17.29 -15.07 19.25
N GLN A 233 17.73 -13.82 19.34
CA GLN A 233 18.23 -13.23 20.60
C GLN A 233 17.13 -13.16 21.67
N MET A 234 15.92 -12.74 21.30
CA MET A 234 14.75 -12.75 22.19
C MET A 234 14.52 -14.11 22.86
N LEU A 235 14.70 -15.21 22.10
CA LEU A 235 14.57 -16.58 22.62
C LEU A 235 15.70 -16.96 23.60
N VAL A 236 16.93 -16.55 23.31
CA VAL A 236 18.10 -16.82 24.18
C VAL A 236 17.96 -16.10 25.52
N GLU A 237 17.37 -14.92 25.52
CA GLU A 237 17.11 -14.12 26.73
C GLU A 237 15.89 -14.61 27.54
N GLY A 238 15.27 -15.72 27.14
CA GLY A 238 14.21 -16.39 27.90
C GLY A 238 12.83 -15.77 27.76
N ASN A 239 12.62 -14.85 26.81
CA ASN A 239 11.32 -14.24 26.56
C ASN A 239 10.39 -15.22 25.82
N LEU A 240 9.15 -15.33 26.31
CA LEU A 240 8.11 -16.14 25.67
C LEU A 240 7.58 -15.41 24.43
N ARG A 241 7.34 -16.17 23.36
CA ARG A 241 6.71 -15.64 22.15
C ARG A 241 5.21 -15.50 22.36
N ASP A 242 4.67 -14.38 21.93
CA ASP A 242 3.23 -14.20 21.80
C ASP A 242 2.80 -14.32 20.33
N GLN A 243 1.49 -14.18 20.10
CA GLN A 243 0.90 -14.22 18.75
C GLN A 243 1.49 -13.11 17.86
N VAL A 244 1.78 -11.94 18.42
CA VAL A 244 2.34 -10.79 17.70
C VAL A 244 3.76 -11.08 17.24
N SER A 245 4.58 -11.73 18.07
CA SER A 245 5.92 -12.20 17.68
C SER A 245 5.85 -13.12 16.48
N PHE A 246 4.98 -14.13 16.50
CA PHE A 246 4.84 -15.08 15.39
C PHE A 246 4.40 -14.41 14.10
N VAL A 247 3.39 -13.54 14.14
CA VAL A 247 2.94 -12.78 12.97
C VAL A 247 4.07 -11.93 12.40
N SER A 248 4.84 -11.24 13.25
CA SER A 248 5.96 -10.39 12.82
C SER A 248 7.02 -11.20 12.06
N ILE A 249 7.42 -12.37 12.58
CA ILE A 249 8.45 -13.22 11.96
C ILE A 249 7.95 -13.88 10.68
N LEU A 250 6.68 -14.29 10.64
CA LEU A 250 6.08 -14.84 9.42
C LEU A 250 6.07 -13.78 8.32
N ASN A 251 5.73 -12.53 8.65
CA ASN A 251 5.84 -11.41 7.71
C ASN A 251 7.30 -11.16 7.26
N THR A 252 8.28 -11.34 8.15
CA THR A 252 9.70 -11.31 7.77
C THR A 252 10.05 -12.39 6.74
N CYS A 253 9.53 -13.61 6.91
CA CYS A 253 9.73 -14.71 5.97
C CYS A 253 9.04 -14.41 4.63
N THR A 254 7.83 -13.86 4.68
CA THR A 254 7.09 -13.39 3.50
C THR A 254 7.89 -12.41 2.66
N LEU A 255 8.51 -11.40 3.28
CA LEU A 255 9.28 -10.38 2.56
C LEU A 255 10.61 -10.89 2.00
N LEU A 256 11.17 -11.94 2.60
CA LEU A 256 12.38 -12.62 2.09
C LEU A 256 12.07 -13.72 1.07
N GLU A 257 10.80 -14.05 0.88
CA GLU A 257 10.36 -15.27 0.19
C GLU A 257 11.05 -16.54 0.75
N ASP A 258 11.36 -16.54 2.05
CA ASP A 258 12.12 -17.59 2.73
C ASP A 258 11.19 -18.69 3.25
N LEU A 259 10.78 -19.57 2.34
CA LEU A 259 9.92 -20.71 2.63
C LEU A 259 10.54 -21.66 3.68
N MET A 260 11.87 -21.76 3.72
CA MET A 260 12.57 -22.70 4.60
C MET A 260 12.44 -22.28 6.07
N HIS A 261 12.74 -21.02 6.39
CA HIS A 261 12.53 -20.50 7.74
C HIS A 261 11.04 -20.42 8.08
N GLY A 262 10.17 -20.07 7.11
CA GLY A 262 8.72 -20.11 7.27
C GLY A 262 8.20 -21.47 7.76
N LYS A 263 8.67 -22.57 7.13
CA LYS A 263 8.34 -23.96 7.54
C LYS A 263 8.86 -24.30 8.94
N GLN A 264 10.05 -23.82 9.31
CA GLN A 264 10.60 -24.02 10.66
C GLN A 264 9.76 -23.31 11.72
N PHE A 265 9.30 -22.08 11.45
CA PHE A 265 8.44 -21.35 12.38
C PHE A 265 7.04 -21.94 12.47
N HIS A 266 6.46 -22.39 11.35
CA HIS A 266 5.20 -23.14 11.38
C HIS A 266 5.30 -24.38 12.29
N ALA A 267 6.36 -25.18 12.16
CA ALA A 267 6.56 -26.33 13.04
C ALA A 267 6.70 -25.97 14.54
N GLN A 268 7.16 -24.76 14.85
CA GLN A 268 7.22 -24.25 16.23
C GLN A 268 5.86 -23.75 16.72
N ILE A 269 5.10 -23.08 15.85
CA ILE A 269 3.73 -22.62 16.13
C ILE A 269 2.83 -23.80 16.48
N MET A 270 2.91 -24.89 15.70
CA MET A 270 2.16 -26.14 15.94
C MET A 270 2.41 -26.76 17.32
N LYS A 271 3.55 -26.46 17.96
CA LYS A 271 3.91 -26.94 19.30
C LYS A 271 3.53 -25.97 20.42
N SER A 272 2.93 -24.83 20.07
CA SER A 272 2.56 -23.76 20.98
C SER A 272 1.04 -23.58 21.02
N GLU A 273 0.54 -22.95 22.08
CA GLU A 273 -0.88 -22.58 22.17
C GLU A 273 -1.28 -21.49 21.14
N ALA A 274 -0.33 -20.91 20.41
CA ALA A 274 -0.59 -19.87 19.43
C ALA A 274 -1.25 -20.38 18.13
N PHE A 275 -1.23 -21.70 17.86
CA PHE A 275 -1.80 -22.25 16.62
C PHE A 275 -3.32 -22.06 16.51
N THR A 276 -4.05 -22.04 17.63
CA THR A 276 -5.51 -21.82 17.61
C THR A 276 -5.90 -20.36 17.42
N ASN A 277 -4.95 -19.49 17.13
CA ASN A 277 -5.19 -18.06 16.96
C ASN A 277 -5.33 -17.70 15.48
N VAL A 278 -6.50 -17.16 15.12
CA VAL A 278 -6.85 -16.77 13.75
C VAL A 278 -5.86 -15.80 13.12
N PHE A 279 -5.21 -14.91 13.90
CA PHE A 279 -4.21 -13.99 13.36
C PHE A 279 -2.92 -14.72 12.94
N VAL A 280 -2.51 -15.73 13.71
CA VAL A 280 -1.33 -16.56 13.39
C VAL A 280 -1.64 -17.48 12.20
N GLU A 281 -2.82 -18.08 12.16
CA GLU A 281 -3.25 -18.90 11.02
C GLU A 281 -3.31 -18.09 9.72
N ASN A 282 -3.88 -16.87 9.77
CA ASN A 282 -3.89 -15.96 8.62
C ASN A 282 -2.47 -15.54 8.18
N ALA A 283 -1.57 -15.27 9.12
CA ALA A 283 -0.17 -14.96 8.80
C ALA A 283 0.57 -16.15 8.17
N LEU A 284 0.26 -17.39 8.59
CA LEU A 284 0.80 -18.60 7.97
C LEU A 284 0.30 -18.75 6.52
N ILE A 285 -0.99 -18.53 6.29
CA ILE A 285 -1.58 -18.56 4.94
C ILE A 285 -0.88 -17.53 4.04
N ASP A 286 -0.76 -16.28 4.49
CA ASP A 286 -0.08 -15.21 3.73
C ASP A 286 1.38 -15.57 3.43
N MET A 287 2.11 -16.08 4.43
CA MET A 287 3.51 -16.50 4.27
C MET A 287 3.66 -17.60 3.24
N TYR A 288 2.90 -18.69 3.35
CA TYR A 288 2.99 -19.79 2.40
C TYR A 288 2.59 -19.36 0.99
N ALA A 289 1.53 -18.56 0.87
CA ALA A 289 1.01 -18.16 -0.43
C ALA A 289 1.98 -17.23 -1.17
N LYS A 290 2.56 -16.24 -0.48
CA LYS A 290 3.55 -15.34 -1.06
C LYS A 290 4.91 -16.01 -1.31
N CYS A 291 5.31 -16.99 -0.49
CA CYS A 291 6.50 -17.81 -0.75
C CYS A 291 6.29 -18.89 -1.83
N GLY A 292 5.18 -18.88 -2.57
CA GLY A 292 4.94 -19.78 -3.70
C GLY A 292 4.42 -21.18 -3.35
N SER A 293 4.23 -21.47 -2.07
CA SER A 293 3.78 -22.78 -1.58
C SER A 293 2.26 -22.80 -1.37
N LEU A 294 1.52 -22.60 -2.46
CA LEU A 294 0.05 -22.45 -2.45
C LEU A 294 -0.68 -23.68 -1.89
N ASP A 295 -0.17 -24.89 -2.11
CA ASP A 295 -0.77 -26.12 -1.56
C ASP A 295 -0.74 -26.13 -0.04
N ASP A 296 0.35 -25.68 0.57
CA ASP A 296 0.47 -25.61 2.04
C ASP A 296 -0.41 -24.47 2.59
N ALA A 297 -0.49 -23.32 1.90
CA ALA A 297 -1.42 -22.25 2.25
C ALA A 297 -2.89 -22.73 2.20
N ARG A 298 -3.25 -23.49 1.16
CA ARG A 298 -4.59 -24.02 0.96
C ARG A 298 -4.98 -25.02 2.04
N LYS A 299 -4.08 -25.92 2.44
CA LYS A 299 -4.34 -26.87 3.55
C LYS A 299 -4.70 -26.14 4.84
N ILE A 300 -3.91 -25.13 5.22
CA ILE A 300 -4.17 -24.35 6.44
C ILE A 300 -5.51 -23.63 6.33
N PHE A 301 -5.80 -23.02 5.17
CA PHE A 301 -7.07 -22.34 4.93
C PHE A 301 -8.28 -23.27 5.04
N ASP A 302 -8.20 -24.49 4.49
CA ASP A 302 -9.29 -25.47 4.54
C ASP A 302 -9.48 -26.07 5.94
N GLU A 303 -8.45 -26.04 6.80
CA GLU A 303 -8.49 -26.48 8.20
C GLU A 303 -9.04 -25.42 9.19
N LEU A 304 -9.24 -24.17 8.75
CA LEU A 304 -9.76 -23.09 9.59
C LEU A 304 -11.16 -23.40 10.12
N GLN A 305 -11.35 -23.26 11.44
CA GLN A 305 -12.68 -23.39 12.06
C GLN A 305 -13.61 -22.21 11.68
N GLU A 306 -13.05 -20.99 11.69
CA GLU A 306 -13.75 -19.78 11.28
C GLU A 306 -12.86 -18.98 10.32
N SER A 307 -13.25 -18.92 9.04
CA SER A 307 -12.58 -18.09 8.04
C SER A 307 -13.17 -16.68 8.06
N ASN A 308 -12.32 -15.65 8.11
CA ASN A 308 -12.73 -14.24 8.03
C ASN A 308 -12.21 -13.58 6.74
N VAL A 309 -12.55 -12.31 6.51
CA VAL A 309 -12.14 -11.54 5.33
C VAL A 309 -10.62 -11.62 5.09
N VAL A 310 -9.81 -11.57 6.15
CA VAL A 310 -8.35 -11.62 6.06
C VAL A 310 -7.87 -13.00 5.57
N SER A 311 -8.48 -14.10 6.02
CA SER A 311 -8.16 -15.45 5.54
C SER A 311 -8.40 -15.59 4.04
N TRP A 312 -9.55 -15.12 3.56
CA TRP A 312 -9.91 -15.16 2.13
C TRP A 312 -9.01 -14.25 1.30
N ASN A 313 -8.73 -13.04 1.78
CA ASN A 313 -7.83 -12.10 1.11
C ASN A 313 -6.42 -12.65 0.96
N SER A 314 -5.90 -13.33 1.98
CA SER A 314 -4.56 -13.94 1.93
C SER A 314 -4.47 -14.98 0.81
N MET A 315 -5.51 -15.82 0.65
CA MET A 315 -5.59 -16.77 -0.46
C MET A 315 -5.77 -16.08 -1.82
N ILE A 316 -6.70 -15.12 -1.93
CA ILE A 316 -7.01 -14.40 -3.17
C ILE A 316 -5.78 -13.63 -3.68
N VAL A 317 -5.07 -12.93 -2.81
CA VAL A 317 -3.83 -12.23 -3.14
C VAL A 317 -2.76 -13.23 -3.55
N GLY A 318 -2.59 -14.31 -2.79
CA GLY A 318 -1.66 -15.39 -3.06
C GLY A 318 -1.82 -16.02 -4.44
N TYR A 319 -2.98 -16.61 -4.73
CA TYR A 319 -3.27 -17.19 -6.06
C TYR A 319 -3.10 -16.17 -7.18
N GLY A 320 -3.55 -14.95 -6.93
CA GLY A 320 -3.39 -13.86 -7.88
C GLY A 320 -1.93 -13.57 -8.21
N MET A 321 -1.04 -13.44 -7.22
CA MET A 321 0.39 -13.14 -7.45
C MET A 321 1.06 -14.17 -8.36
N HIS A 322 0.60 -15.43 -8.32
CA HIS A 322 1.09 -16.52 -9.16
C HIS A 322 0.30 -16.68 -10.47
N GLY A 323 -0.53 -15.70 -10.85
CA GLY A 323 -1.26 -15.67 -12.13
C GLY A 323 -2.43 -16.66 -12.24
N LEU A 324 -2.83 -17.31 -11.14
CA LEU A 324 -3.91 -18.30 -11.10
C LEU A 324 -5.28 -17.61 -10.96
N ASN A 325 -5.63 -16.82 -11.98
CA ASN A 325 -6.81 -15.94 -11.96
C ASN A 325 -8.15 -16.70 -11.87
N GLU A 326 -8.24 -17.91 -12.42
CA GLU A 326 -9.45 -18.74 -12.28
C GLU A 326 -9.72 -19.13 -10.82
N GLU A 327 -8.66 -19.46 -10.07
CA GLU A 327 -8.78 -19.80 -8.65
C GLU A 327 -9.15 -18.58 -7.80
N VAL A 328 -8.70 -17.38 -8.19
CA VAL A 328 -9.13 -16.12 -7.59
C VAL A 328 -10.64 -15.93 -7.71
N LEU A 329 -11.22 -16.17 -8.90
CA LEU A 329 -12.66 -16.06 -9.12
C LEU A 329 -13.43 -17.11 -8.31
N LYS A 330 -12.97 -18.36 -8.29
CA LYS A 330 -13.59 -19.43 -7.48
C LYS A 330 -13.56 -19.12 -5.98
N LEU A 331 -12.45 -18.57 -5.47
CA LEU A 331 -12.34 -18.14 -4.08
C LEU A 331 -13.29 -17.00 -3.76
N PHE A 332 -13.42 -16.02 -4.66
CA PHE A 332 -14.37 -14.92 -4.50
C PHE A 332 -15.81 -15.43 -4.43
N GLU A 333 -16.22 -16.32 -5.35
CA GLU A 333 -17.54 -16.96 -5.28
C GLU A 333 -17.74 -17.74 -3.97
N GLY A 334 -16.71 -18.46 -3.51
CA GLY A 334 -16.71 -19.16 -2.22
C GLY A 334 -16.91 -18.22 -1.03
N MET A 335 -16.26 -17.06 -1.04
CA MET A 335 -16.38 -16.02 -0.01
C MET A 335 -17.81 -15.48 0.05
N LEU A 336 -18.41 -15.17 -1.11
CA LEU A 336 -19.80 -14.71 -1.21
C LEU A 336 -20.80 -15.78 -0.74
N ASN A 337 -20.57 -17.04 -1.09
CA ASN A 337 -21.41 -18.17 -0.66
C ASN A 337 -21.39 -18.36 0.87
N LYS A 338 -20.27 -18.02 1.54
CA LYS A 338 -20.18 -18.00 3.00
C LYS A 338 -20.72 -16.69 3.63
N ARG A 339 -21.26 -15.77 2.83
CA ARG A 339 -21.75 -14.45 3.26
C ARG A 339 -20.69 -13.61 3.99
N ILE A 340 -19.43 -13.75 3.56
CA ILE A 340 -18.34 -12.91 4.05
C ILE A 340 -18.25 -11.72 3.10
N GLU A 341 -18.43 -10.52 3.65
CA GLU A 341 -18.44 -9.28 2.85
C GLU A 341 -17.05 -8.98 2.28
N PRO A 342 -16.92 -8.82 0.95
CA PRO A 342 -15.67 -8.40 0.32
C PRO A 342 -15.25 -7.00 0.77
N ASP A 343 -13.94 -6.81 0.90
CA ASP A 343 -13.35 -5.50 1.13
C ASP A 343 -12.65 -4.96 -0.13
N GLN A 344 -12.07 -3.78 0.01
CA GLN A 344 -11.35 -3.10 -1.06
C GLN A 344 -10.24 -3.95 -1.68
N VAL A 345 -9.47 -4.67 -0.86
CA VAL A 345 -8.38 -5.54 -1.31
C VAL A 345 -8.93 -6.69 -2.16
N THR A 346 -10.06 -7.26 -1.74
CA THR A 346 -10.78 -8.29 -2.49
C THR A 346 -11.16 -7.77 -3.88
N TYR A 347 -11.88 -6.64 -3.94
CA TYR A 347 -12.40 -6.09 -5.19
C TYR A 347 -11.30 -5.77 -6.20
N VAL A 348 -10.22 -5.11 -5.76
CA VAL A 348 -9.09 -4.79 -6.64
C VAL A 348 -8.47 -6.07 -7.23
N ARG A 349 -8.29 -7.11 -6.41
CA ARG A 349 -7.65 -8.35 -6.88
C ARG A 349 -8.51 -9.14 -7.85
N VAL A 350 -9.82 -9.18 -7.61
CA VAL A 350 -10.79 -9.86 -8.48
C VAL A 350 -10.98 -9.08 -9.78
N LEU A 351 -11.03 -7.74 -9.74
CA LEU A 351 -11.04 -6.90 -10.94
C LEU A 351 -9.82 -7.15 -11.82
N ASN A 352 -8.63 -7.22 -11.22
CA ASN A 352 -7.40 -7.53 -11.94
C ASN A 352 -7.46 -8.93 -12.58
N ALA A 353 -8.01 -9.92 -11.89
CA ALA A 353 -8.21 -11.27 -12.43
C ALA A 353 -9.19 -11.27 -13.63
N CYS A 354 -10.28 -10.49 -13.55
CA CYS A 354 -11.20 -10.28 -14.66
C CYS A 354 -10.52 -9.59 -15.85
N ALA A 355 -9.67 -8.60 -15.58
CA ALA A 355 -8.94 -7.84 -16.58
C ALA A 355 -7.96 -8.74 -17.36
N THR A 356 -7.22 -9.61 -16.67
CA THR A 356 -6.27 -10.54 -17.28
C THR A 356 -6.95 -11.67 -18.05
N ASN A 357 -8.10 -12.15 -17.57
CA ASN A 357 -8.87 -13.20 -18.24
C ASN A 357 -9.80 -12.66 -19.34
N THR A 358 -9.85 -11.33 -19.53
CA THR A 358 -10.81 -10.65 -20.43
C THR A 358 -12.28 -11.02 -20.14
N SER A 359 -12.57 -11.29 -18.86
CA SER A 359 -13.85 -11.76 -18.32
C SER A 359 -14.83 -10.60 -18.08
N LEU A 360 -15.33 -9.99 -19.17
CA LEU A 360 -16.17 -8.80 -19.09
C LEU A 360 -17.48 -9.01 -18.31
N GLU A 361 -18.11 -10.19 -18.45
CA GLU A 361 -19.39 -10.47 -17.78
C GLU A 361 -19.23 -10.47 -16.26
N GLN A 362 -18.23 -11.18 -15.73
CA GLN A 362 -17.90 -11.15 -14.30
C GLN A 362 -17.49 -9.74 -13.85
N GLY A 363 -16.71 -9.01 -14.65
CA GLY A 363 -16.33 -7.63 -14.34
C GLY A 363 -17.52 -6.67 -14.23
N LEU A 364 -18.55 -6.86 -15.06
CA LEU A 364 -19.79 -6.07 -14.99
C LEU A 364 -20.62 -6.38 -13.73
N GLN A 365 -20.72 -7.66 -13.36
CA GLN A 365 -21.38 -8.07 -12.12
C GLN A 365 -20.66 -7.47 -10.91
N LEU A 366 -19.33 -7.54 -10.90
CA LEU A 366 -18.51 -7.00 -9.82
C LEU A 366 -18.64 -5.48 -9.69
N HIS A 367 -18.68 -4.76 -10.82
CA HIS A 367 -18.92 -3.32 -10.80
C HIS A 367 -20.31 -2.99 -10.22
N HIS A 368 -21.35 -3.79 -10.50
CA HIS A 368 -22.64 -3.60 -9.85
C HIS A 368 -22.55 -3.76 -8.33
N ASP A 369 -21.86 -4.79 -7.85
CA ASP A 369 -21.68 -5.04 -6.41
C ASP A 369 -20.88 -3.92 -5.72
N ILE A 370 -19.88 -3.36 -6.38
CA ILE A 370 -19.09 -2.20 -5.89
C ILE A 370 -19.98 -0.97 -5.71
N LEU A 371 -20.90 -0.71 -6.65
CA LEU A 371 -21.86 0.40 -6.55
C LEU A 371 -22.81 0.21 -5.36
N VAL A 372 -23.28 -1.02 -5.13
CA VAL A 372 -24.16 -1.34 -3.99
C VAL A 372 -23.42 -1.22 -2.65
N SER A 373 -22.14 -1.59 -2.62
CA SER A 373 -21.31 -1.62 -1.41
C SER A 373 -20.70 -0.25 -1.04
N MET A 374 -21.04 0.83 -1.76
CA MET A 374 -20.54 2.20 -1.58
C MET A 374 -19.01 2.36 -1.71
N TYR A 375 -18.33 1.39 -2.33
CA TYR A 375 -16.90 1.44 -2.60
C TYR A 375 -16.55 2.21 -3.90
N GLU A 376 -17.55 2.71 -4.61
CA GLU A 376 -17.43 3.45 -5.88
C GLU A 376 -16.57 4.73 -5.80
N PHE A 377 -16.36 5.27 -4.61
CA PHE A 377 -15.56 6.47 -4.38
C PHE A 377 -14.08 6.18 -4.07
N ASP A 378 -13.72 4.91 -3.93
CA ASP A 378 -12.36 4.52 -3.66
C ASP A 378 -11.47 4.63 -4.91
N VAL A 379 -10.34 5.32 -4.79
CA VAL A 379 -9.44 5.59 -5.92
C VAL A 379 -8.81 4.31 -6.45
N PHE A 380 -8.46 3.36 -5.57
CA PHE A 380 -7.82 2.11 -5.98
C PHE A 380 -8.77 1.21 -6.75
N ILE A 381 -10.03 1.12 -6.31
CA ILE A 381 -11.08 0.40 -7.04
C ILE A 381 -11.39 1.08 -8.37
N GLY A 382 -11.47 2.41 -8.40
CA GLY A 382 -11.63 3.17 -9.65
C GLY A 382 -10.53 2.87 -10.66
N ASN A 383 -9.27 2.83 -10.21
CA ASN A 383 -8.11 2.49 -11.06
C ASN A 383 -8.20 1.04 -11.58
N ALA A 384 -8.59 0.09 -10.73
CA ALA A 384 -8.78 -1.32 -11.13
C ALA A 384 -9.96 -1.51 -12.11
N LEU A 385 -11.04 -0.73 -11.96
CA LEU A 385 -12.17 -0.73 -12.91
C LEU A 385 -11.75 -0.18 -14.28
N ILE A 386 -10.94 0.89 -14.31
CA ILE A 386 -10.39 1.44 -15.55
C ILE A 386 -9.54 0.39 -16.27
N ASP A 387 -8.64 -0.30 -15.57
CA ASP A 387 -7.81 -1.37 -16.15
C ASP A 387 -8.67 -2.55 -16.66
N MET A 388 -9.64 -2.99 -15.86
CA MET A 388 -10.57 -4.08 -16.21
C MET A 388 -11.35 -3.75 -17.49
N TYR A 389 -11.98 -2.57 -17.56
CA TYR A 389 -12.72 -2.18 -18.76
C TYR A 389 -11.81 -1.99 -19.97
N SER A 390 -10.61 -1.42 -19.78
CA SER A 390 -9.65 -1.22 -20.86
C SER A 390 -9.21 -2.55 -21.47
N LYS A 391 -8.79 -3.52 -20.65
CA LYS A 391 -8.35 -4.85 -21.10
C LYS A 391 -9.51 -5.71 -21.64
N CYS A 392 -10.72 -5.53 -21.13
CA CYS A 392 -11.92 -6.19 -21.67
C CYS A 392 -12.47 -5.53 -22.96
N GLY A 393 -11.75 -4.58 -23.56
CA GLY A 393 -12.14 -3.99 -24.84
C GLY A 393 -13.17 -2.86 -24.76
N ARG A 394 -13.55 -2.40 -23.56
CA ARG A 394 -14.60 -1.39 -23.33
C ARG A 394 -14.01 -0.05 -22.89
N ILE A 395 -13.10 0.50 -23.69
CA ILE A 395 -12.37 1.75 -23.37
C ILE A 395 -13.28 2.96 -23.10
N ASN A 396 -14.43 3.03 -23.78
CA ASN A 396 -15.43 4.08 -23.53
C ASN A 396 -16.02 4.01 -22.11
N ASP A 397 -16.20 2.81 -21.56
CA ASP A 397 -16.68 2.66 -20.19
C ASP A 397 -15.57 2.92 -19.17
N ALA A 398 -14.32 2.54 -19.48
CA ALA A 398 -13.15 2.93 -18.68
C ALA A 398 -13.04 4.47 -18.56
N SER A 399 -13.22 5.18 -19.67
CA SER A 399 -13.26 6.65 -19.68
C SER A 399 -14.40 7.19 -18.81
N LYS A 400 -15.61 6.62 -18.87
CA LYS A 400 -16.73 7.03 -17.99
C LYS A 400 -16.42 6.81 -16.51
N VAL A 401 -15.74 5.72 -16.16
CA VAL A 401 -15.34 5.46 -14.76
C VAL A 401 -14.46 6.60 -14.26
N LEU A 402 -13.39 6.95 -14.99
CA LEU A 402 -12.51 8.06 -14.61
C LEU A 402 -13.29 9.36 -14.39
N HIS A 403 -14.17 9.72 -15.32
CA HIS A 403 -14.94 10.97 -15.22
C HIS A 403 -15.91 10.99 -14.03
N ARG A 404 -16.37 9.83 -13.54
CA ARG A 404 -17.25 9.69 -12.38
C ARG A 404 -16.53 9.67 -11.03
N MET A 405 -15.21 9.45 -11.01
CA MET A 405 -14.43 9.45 -9.77
C MET A 405 -14.40 10.85 -9.12
N LEU A 406 -14.76 10.94 -7.84
CA LEU A 406 -14.72 12.20 -7.07
C LEU A 406 -13.30 12.66 -6.76
N LYS A 407 -12.42 11.70 -6.49
CA LYS A 407 -10.99 11.90 -6.29
C LYS A 407 -10.26 11.06 -7.34
N ARG A 408 -9.31 11.69 -8.03
CA ARG A 408 -8.44 11.05 -9.02
C ARG A 408 -7.01 11.42 -8.68
N ASP A 409 -6.12 10.47 -8.80
CA ASP A 409 -4.69 10.71 -8.70
C ASP A 409 -4.02 10.48 -10.06
N ILE A 410 -2.71 10.72 -10.13
CA ILE A 410 -1.93 10.49 -11.34
C ILE A 410 -2.04 9.04 -11.83
N VAL A 411 -2.27 8.07 -10.93
CA VAL A 411 -2.43 6.65 -11.26
C VAL A 411 -3.75 6.42 -12.00
N SER A 412 -4.85 7.10 -11.61
CA SER A 412 -6.13 7.04 -12.31
C SER A 412 -6.02 7.47 -13.77
N TRP A 413 -5.33 8.59 -14.02
CA TRP A 413 -5.10 9.11 -15.37
C TRP A 413 -4.17 8.21 -16.18
N ASN A 414 -3.08 7.74 -15.57
CA ASN A 414 -2.13 6.82 -16.21
C ASN A 414 -2.78 5.47 -16.57
N ALA A 415 -3.71 4.96 -15.75
CA ALA A 415 -4.46 3.75 -16.05
C ALA A 415 -5.29 3.88 -17.33
N LEU A 416 -5.98 5.02 -17.52
CA LEU A 416 -6.74 5.27 -18.74
C LEU A 416 -5.81 5.54 -19.94
N LEU A 417 -4.69 6.22 -19.73
CA LEU A 417 -3.68 6.46 -20.77
C LEU A 417 -3.09 5.15 -21.30
N ALA A 418 -2.79 4.20 -20.40
CA ALA A 418 -2.38 2.85 -20.77
C ALA A 418 -3.49 2.12 -21.56
N GLY A 419 -4.76 2.31 -21.17
CA GLY A 419 -5.91 1.84 -21.93
C GLY A 419 -5.96 2.41 -23.35
N TYR A 420 -5.83 3.73 -23.53
CA TYR A 420 -5.78 4.35 -24.85
C TYR A 420 -4.59 3.87 -25.68
N SER A 421 -3.44 3.65 -25.05
CA SER A 421 -2.27 3.05 -25.70
C SER A 421 -2.58 1.67 -26.28
N GLN A 422 -3.14 0.77 -25.49
CA GLN A 422 -3.50 -0.60 -25.93
C GLN A 422 -4.51 -0.62 -27.08
N HIS A 423 -5.36 0.41 -27.17
CA HIS A 423 -6.40 0.56 -28.19
C HIS A 423 -5.96 1.40 -29.40
N GLY A 424 -4.72 1.90 -29.43
CA GLY A 424 -4.23 2.78 -30.51
C GLY A 424 -4.94 4.14 -30.58
N LEU A 425 -5.55 4.60 -29.50
CA LEU A 425 -6.29 5.86 -29.39
C LEU A 425 -5.36 7.01 -28.99
N GLY A 426 -4.32 7.24 -29.79
CA GLY A 426 -3.27 8.22 -29.48
C GLY A 426 -3.78 9.66 -29.38
N LYS A 427 -4.77 10.06 -30.19
CA LYS A 427 -5.33 11.42 -30.16
C LYS A 427 -6.10 11.68 -28.86
N GLU A 428 -6.88 10.71 -28.42
CA GLU A 428 -7.57 10.72 -27.14
C GLU A 428 -6.56 10.71 -25.99
N GLY A 429 -5.45 9.98 -26.13
CA GLY A 429 -4.31 10.04 -25.22
C GLY A 429 -3.71 11.44 -25.09
N CYS A 430 -3.46 12.13 -26.22
CA CYS A 430 -2.96 13.51 -26.22
C CYS A 430 -3.94 14.48 -25.54
N GLN A 431 -5.25 14.32 -25.78
CA GLN A 431 -6.28 15.12 -25.11
C GLN A 431 -6.32 14.84 -23.61
N LEU A 432 -6.18 13.58 -23.20
CA LEU A 432 -6.12 13.19 -21.80
C LEU A 432 -4.92 13.83 -21.09
N MET A 433 -3.76 13.85 -21.76
CA MET A 433 -2.55 14.50 -21.26
C MET A 433 -2.76 16.01 -21.06
N ALA A 434 -3.47 16.67 -21.98
CA ALA A 434 -3.84 18.08 -21.82
C ALA A 434 -4.79 18.30 -20.62
N CYS A 435 -5.73 17.39 -20.37
CA CYS A 435 -6.58 17.45 -19.17
C CYS A 435 -5.76 17.31 -17.87
N MET A 436 -4.79 16.39 -17.83
CA MET A 436 -3.91 16.21 -16.67
C MET A 436 -3.14 17.50 -16.33
N LEU A 437 -2.64 18.20 -17.35
CA LEU A 437 -1.95 19.48 -17.21
C LEU A 437 -2.87 20.60 -16.71
N ASN A 438 -4.12 20.63 -17.18
CA ASN A 438 -5.12 21.61 -16.73
C ASN A 438 -5.53 21.39 -15.26
N GLU A 439 -5.47 20.16 -14.75
CA GLU A 439 -5.67 19.84 -13.33
C GLU A 439 -4.39 20.04 -12.49
N HIS A 440 -3.32 20.62 -13.06
CA HIS A 440 -2.04 20.89 -12.39
C HIS A 440 -1.37 19.63 -11.80
N LEU A 441 -1.55 18.47 -12.46
CA LEU A 441 -0.89 17.23 -12.06
C LEU A 441 0.57 17.21 -12.54
N GLU A 442 1.46 16.79 -11.66
CA GLU A 442 2.86 16.54 -12.03
C GLU A 442 2.95 15.24 -12.85
N LEU A 443 3.35 15.38 -14.10
CA LEU A 443 3.55 14.25 -15.00
C LEU A 443 4.73 13.41 -14.55
N THR A 444 4.57 12.09 -14.63
CA THR A 444 5.56 11.12 -14.16
C THR A 444 6.18 10.36 -15.32
N HIS A 445 7.25 9.61 -15.06
CA HIS A 445 7.81 8.61 -15.97
C HIS A 445 6.71 7.74 -16.62
N VAL A 446 5.76 7.24 -15.82
CA VAL A 446 4.67 6.37 -16.29
C VAL A 446 3.72 7.10 -17.25
N SER A 447 3.46 8.39 -17.01
CA SER A 447 2.64 9.22 -17.88
C SER A 447 3.28 9.36 -19.28
N PHE A 448 4.60 9.58 -19.32
CA PHE A 448 5.34 9.71 -20.58
C PHE A 448 5.43 8.38 -21.33
N VAL A 449 5.69 7.26 -20.65
CA VAL A 449 5.63 5.93 -21.27
C VAL A 449 4.24 5.67 -21.88
N GLY A 450 3.17 5.99 -21.15
CA GLY A 450 1.80 5.80 -21.60
C GLY A 450 1.46 6.58 -22.88
N ILE A 451 1.80 7.88 -22.92
CA ILE A 451 1.51 8.71 -24.10
C ILE A 451 2.39 8.34 -25.30
N LEU A 452 3.69 8.05 -25.09
CA LEU A 452 4.58 7.66 -26.18
C LEU A 452 4.18 6.31 -26.78
N SER A 453 3.74 5.36 -25.95
CA SER A 453 3.18 4.09 -26.43
C SER A 453 1.88 4.31 -27.21
N ALA A 454 1.01 5.22 -26.76
CA ALA A 454 -0.22 5.56 -27.49
C ALA A 454 0.07 6.23 -28.84
N CYS A 455 1.06 7.14 -28.89
CA CYS A 455 1.56 7.73 -30.13
C CYS A 455 2.13 6.65 -31.06
N SER A 456 2.93 5.71 -30.52
CA SER A 456 3.48 4.58 -31.29
C SER A 456 2.39 3.75 -31.96
N HIS A 457 1.39 3.31 -31.20
CA HIS A 457 0.31 2.48 -31.73
C HIS A 457 -0.63 3.23 -32.67
N ALA A 458 -0.74 4.55 -32.53
CA ALA A 458 -1.54 5.41 -33.40
C ALA A 458 -0.78 5.97 -34.61
N GLY A 459 0.55 5.79 -34.68
CA GLY A 459 1.42 6.37 -35.72
C GLY A 459 1.57 7.89 -35.66
N LEU A 460 1.45 8.49 -34.46
CA LEU A 460 1.53 9.94 -34.24
C LEU A 460 2.98 10.38 -33.98
N ILE A 461 3.77 10.49 -35.05
CA ILE A 461 5.21 10.77 -34.96
C ILE A 461 5.47 12.16 -34.37
N ASP A 462 4.79 13.19 -34.87
CA ASP A 462 5.02 14.58 -34.46
C ASP A 462 4.72 14.77 -32.96
N GLU A 463 3.58 14.24 -32.50
CA GLU A 463 3.19 14.29 -31.09
C GLU A 463 4.14 13.46 -30.21
N GLY A 464 4.57 12.28 -30.66
CA GLY A 464 5.53 11.45 -29.94
C GLY A 464 6.88 12.15 -29.74
N CYS A 465 7.45 12.72 -30.81
CA CYS A 465 8.68 13.51 -30.76
C CYS A 465 8.54 14.75 -29.85
N PHE A 466 7.39 15.42 -29.89
CA PHE A 466 7.08 16.55 -29.02
C PHE A 466 7.13 16.14 -27.54
N PHE A 467 6.40 15.11 -27.14
CA PHE A 467 6.38 14.67 -25.74
C PHE A 467 7.73 14.15 -25.26
N PHE A 468 8.47 13.42 -26.12
CA PHE A 468 9.80 12.91 -25.81
C PHE A 468 10.83 14.02 -25.57
N THR A 469 10.70 15.16 -26.26
CA THR A 469 11.59 16.31 -26.04
C THR A 469 11.17 17.12 -24.82
N CYS A 470 9.86 17.34 -24.65
CA CYS A 470 9.33 18.15 -23.55
C CYS A 470 9.53 17.51 -22.17
N MET A 471 9.56 16.18 -22.06
CA MET A 471 9.70 15.49 -20.76
C MET A 471 10.90 15.98 -19.96
N ASN A 472 12.06 16.15 -20.61
CA ASN A 472 13.29 16.60 -19.95
C ASN A 472 13.29 18.12 -19.77
N HIS A 473 13.02 18.88 -20.84
CA HIS A 473 13.18 20.34 -20.84
C HIS A 473 12.08 21.10 -20.09
N ALA A 474 10.83 20.63 -20.14
CA ALA A 474 9.68 21.34 -19.57
C ALA A 474 9.21 20.73 -18.24
N TYR A 475 9.38 19.41 -18.06
CA TYR A 475 8.83 18.68 -16.91
C TYR A 475 9.89 18.08 -15.98
N GLY A 476 11.18 18.19 -16.33
CA GLY A 476 12.28 17.70 -15.49
C GLY A 476 12.30 16.18 -15.30
N VAL A 477 11.61 15.42 -16.17
CA VAL A 477 11.58 13.96 -16.15
C VAL A 477 12.71 13.43 -17.04
N PRO A 478 13.72 12.74 -16.49
CA PRO A 478 14.82 12.18 -17.28
C PRO A 478 14.32 11.12 -18.26
N GLN A 479 14.92 11.10 -19.45
CA GLN A 479 14.71 10.05 -20.43
C GLN A 479 15.31 8.73 -19.92
N ALA A 480 14.54 7.66 -20.01
CA ALA A 480 14.89 6.32 -19.56
C ALA A 480 14.69 5.31 -20.70
N ILE A 481 15.25 4.11 -20.55
CA ILE A 481 15.29 3.06 -21.59
C ILE A 481 13.89 2.78 -22.17
N GLU A 482 12.86 2.79 -21.32
CA GLU A 482 11.47 2.56 -21.68
C GLU A 482 10.93 3.63 -22.65
N HIS A 483 11.31 4.89 -22.46
CA HIS A 483 10.92 5.99 -23.34
C HIS A 483 11.58 5.87 -24.71
N TYR A 484 12.87 5.52 -24.75
CA TYR A 484 13.56 5.20 -25.99
C TYR A 484 12.93 4.01 -26.70
N GLY A 485 12.48 2.99 -25.96
CA GLY A 485 11.74 1.85 -26.50
C GLY A 485 10.45 2.26 -27.19
N CYS A 486 9.66 3.15 -26.58
CA CYS A 486 8.44 3.68 -27.19
C CYS A 486 8.75 4.46 -28.48
N MET A 487 9.84 5.24 -28.51
CA MET A 487 10.23 6.02 -29.68
C MET A 487 10.78 5.15 -30.82
N VAL A 488 11.57 4.12 -30.51
CA VAL A 488 12.05 3.15 -31.50
C VAL A 488 10.88 2.37 -32.09
N ASP A 489 9.90 1.96 -31.27
CA ASP A 489 8.68 1.32 -31.76
C ASP A 489 7.86 2.26 -32.66
N LEU A 490 7.70 3.54 -32.27
CA LEU A 490 6.97 4.56 -33.06
C LEU A 490 7.63 4.79 -34.43
N LEU A 491 8.93 5.10 -34.45
CA LEU A 491 9.69 5.36 -35.67
C LEU A 491 9.80 4.10 -36.53
N GLY A 492 10.02 2.95 -35.89
CA GLY A 492 10.10 1.65 -36.53
C GLY A 492 8.80 1.27 -37.24
N ARG A 493 7.64 1.41 -36.58
CA ARG A 493 6.32 1.16 -37.19
C ARG A 493 6.05 2.11 -38.35
N ALA A 494 6.45 3.38 -38.23
CA ALA A 494 6.28 4.38 -39.26
C ALA A 494 7.25 4.25 -40.45
N GLY A 495 8.26 3.38 -40.37
CA GLY A 495 9.25 3.16 -41.44
C GLY A 495 10.46 4.11 -41.39
N HIS A 496 10.57 4.95 -40.35
CA HIS A 496 11.70 5.86 -40.13
C HIS A 496 12.90 5.15 -39.50
N LEU A 497 13.35 4.06 -40.13
CA LEU A 497 14.35 3.14 -39.56
C LEU A 497 15.70 3.80 -39.25
N ARG A 498 16.15 4.72 -40.12
CA ARG A 498 17.41 5.47 -39.92
C ARG A 498 17.36 6.40 -38.72
N GLU A 499 16.21 7.04 -38.49
CA GLU A 499 15.99 7.90 -37.33
C GLU A 499 15.93 7.06 -36.05
N ALA A 500 15.29 5.88 -36.09
CA ALA A 500 15.26 4.94 -34.98
C ALA A 500 16.67 4.43 -34.60
N ALA A 501 17.49 4.08 -35.60
CA ALA A 501 18.88 3.68 -35.38
C ALA A 501 19.75 4.85 -34.87
N GLY A 502 19.55 6.05 -35.41
CA GLY A 502 20.21 7.26 -34.95
C GLY A 502 19.89 7.58 -33.49
N LEU A 503 18.63 7.38 -33.07
CA LEU A 503 18.20 7.57 -31.70
C LEU A 503 18.90 6.62 -30.72
N LEU A 504 19.09 5.35 -31.09
CA LEU A 504 19.84 4.38 -30.27
C LEU A 504 21.32 4.74 -30.15
N LYS A 505 21.94 5.24 -31.23
CA LYS A 505 23.35 5.67 -31.21
C LYS A 505 23.58 6.93 -30.37
N GLN A 506 22.59 7.83 -30.31
CA GLN A 506 22.69 9.10 -29.59
C GLN A 506 22.26 8.99 -28.12
N MET A 507 21.70 7.84 -27.72
CA MET A 507 21.24 7.62 -26.35
C MET A 507 22.43 7.64 -25.38
N PRO A 508 22.33 8.34 -24.23
CA PRO A 508 23.39 8.37 -23.20
C PRO A 508 23.44 7.09 -22.34
N LEU A 509 22.60 6.11 -22.64
CA LEU A 509 22.43 4.84 -21.93
C LEU A 509 22.83 3.69 -22.85
N GLU A 510 23.27 2.57 -22.28
CA GLU A 510 23.49 1.35 -23.05
C GLU A 510 22.16 0.78 -23.54
N ALA A 511 22.09 0.50 -24.85
CA ALA A 511 20.88 -0.03 -25.47
C ALA A 511 20.65 -1.48 -25.04
N SER A 512 19.45 -1.76 -24.51
CA SER A 512 19.08 -3.12 -24.10
C SER A 512 18.74 -4.00 -25.30
N VAL A 513 18.84 -5.32 -25.11
CA VAL A 513 18.43 -6.33 -26.11
C VAL A 513 17.01 -6.08 -26.62
N VAL A 514 16.11 -5.59 -25.77
CA VAL A 514 14.71 -5.29 -26.12
C VAL A 514 14.62 -4.18 -27.17
N LEU A 515 15.44 -3.14 -27.07
CA LEU A 515 15.45 -2.02 -28.01
C LEU A 515 15.95 -2.46 -29.39
N TRP A 516 17.05 -3.22 -29.42
CA TRP A 516 17.58 -3.78 -30.66
C TRP A 516 16.61 -4.77 -31.32
N ARG A 517 15.92 -5.61 -30.52
CA ARG A 517 14.85 -6.49 -31.03
C ARG A 517 13.69 -5.71 -31.63
N ALA A 518 13.29 -4.58 -31.03
CA ALA A 518 12.24 -3.72 -31.57
C ALA A 518 12.65 -3.13 -32.93
N LEU A 519 13.88 -2.62 -33.04
CA LEU A 519 14.42 -2.11 -34.30
C LEU A 519 14.53 -3.21 -35.37
N LEU A 520 15.05 -4.38 -35.01
CA LEU A 520 15.16 -5.54 -35.89
C LEU A 520 13.77 -5.97 -36.42
N GLY A 521 12.77 -5.99 -35.54
CA GLY A 521 11.39 -6.27 -35.90
C GLY A 521 10.85 -5.29 -36.94
N ALA A 522 11.13 -3.99 -36.78
CA ALA A 522 10.76 -2.95 -37.74
C ALA A 522 11.51 -3.10 -39.07
N CYS A 523 12.82 -3.38 -39.05
CA CYS A 523 13.63 -3.61 -40.25
C CYS A 523 13.08 -4.78 -41.08
N ARG A 524 12.63 -5.85 -40.42
CA ARG A 524 11.95 -6.98 -41.07
C ARG A 524 10.64 -6.57 -41.74
N ILE A 525 9.83 -5.73 -41.08
CA ILE A 525 8.53 -5.28 -41.63
C ILE A 525 8.74 -4.42 -42.89
N HIS A 526 9.76 -3.56 -42.89
CA HIS A 526 10.03 -2.61 -43.97
C HIS A 526 11.10 -3.06 -44.99
N GLY A 527 11.71 -4.23 -44.77
CA GLY A 527 12.64 -4.86 -45.70
C GLY A 527 14.07 -4.30 -45.72
N ASP A 528 14.52 -3.66 -44.63
CA ASP A 528 15.90 -3.14 -44.52
C ASP A 528 16.86 -4.21 -43.98
N VAL A 529 17.50 -4.92 -44.90
CA VAL A 529 18.38 -6.07 -44.59
C VAL A 529 19.67 -5.63 -43.90
N ILE A 530 20.22 -4.46 -44.24
CA ILE A 530 21.51 -3.99 -43.73
C ILE A 530 21.36 -3.61 -42.27
N LEU A 531 20.34 -2.80 -41.95
CA LEU A 531 20.10 -2.39 -40.58
C LEU A 531 19.61 -3.55 -39.71
N ALA A 532 18.89 -4.52 -40.29
CA ALA A 532 18.54 -5.77 -39.61
C ALA A 532 19.78 -6.59 -39.20
N ALA A 533 20.79 -6.71 -40.08
CA ALA A 533 22.03 -7.42 -39.75
C ALA A 533 22.77 -6.74 -38.59
N HIS A 534 22.91 -5.41 -38.63
CA HIS A 534 23.55 -4.65 -37.55
C HIS A 534 22.80 -4.79 -36.22
N ALA A 535 21.47 -4.67 -36.23
CA ALA A 535 20.67 -4.86 -35.01
C ALA A 535 20.78 -6.29 -34.44
N ALA A 536 20.95 -7.30 -35.30
CA ALA A 536 21.17 -8.69 -34.89
C ALA A 536 22.53 -8.89 -34.23
N GLU A 537 23.60 -8.29 -34.78
CA GLU A 537 24.95 -8.31 -34.20
C GLU A 537 24.94 -7.69 -32.79
N CYS A 538 24.37 -6.48 -32.64
CA CYS A 538 24.27 -5.83 -31.34
C CYS A 538 23.48 -6.64 -30.30
N ILE A 539 22.54 -7.49 -30.72
CA ILE A 539 21.84 -8.41 -29.79
C ILE A 539 22.78 -9.54 -29.37
N LEU A 540 23.50 -10.16 -30.32
CA LEU A 540 24.40 -11.29 -30.03
C LEU A 540 25.58 -10.89 -29.15
N ASP A 541 26.06 -9.65 -29.26
CA ASP A 541 27.09 -9.09 -28.37
C ASP A 541 26.59 -8.97 -26.92
N LEU A 542 25.28 -8.74 -26.72
CA LEU A 542 24.66 -8.58 -25.41
C LEU A 542 24.12 -9.90 -24.83
N ASP A 543 23.63 -10.80 -25.70
CA ASP A 543 23.07 -12.11 -25.36
C ASP A 543 23.41 -13.13 -26.46
N PRO A 544 24.55 -13.85 -26.31
CA PRO A 544 25.03 -14.80 -27.31
C PRO A 544 24.13 -16.03 -27.54
N GLU A 545 23.20 -16.33 -26.63
CA GLU A 545 22.32 -17.50 -26.70
C GLU A 545 20.90 -17.17 -27.19
N ASP A 546 20.65 -15.94 -27.67
CA ASP A 546 19.31 -15.49 -28.10
C ASP A 546 18.74 -16.37 -29.24
N PRO A 547 17.73 -17.22 -28.96
CA PRO A 547 17.17 -18.13 -29.95
C PRO A 547 16.41 -17.41 -31.06
N ALA A 548 15.91 -16.19 -30.81
CA ALA A 548 15.08 -15.44 -31.74
C ALA A 548 15.91 -14.80 -32.86
N VAL A 549 17.17 -14.44 -32.59
CA VAL A 549 18.07 -13.81 -33.57
C VAL A 549 18.61 -14.83 -34.57
N LEU A 550 18.98 -16.03 -34.10
CA LEU A 550 19.43 -17.13 -34.96
C LEU A 550 18.35 -17.55 -35.99
N LEU A 551 17.09 -17.58 -35.55
CA LEU A 551 15.93 -17.89 -36.40
C LEU A 551 15.58 -16.75 -37.38
N LEU A 552 15.93 -15.50 -37.06
CA LEU A 552 15.67 -14.35 -37.92
C LEU A 552 16.76 -14.15 -38.98
N LEU A 553 18.04 -14.33 -38.60
CA LEU A 553 19.18 -14.30 -39.52
C LEU A 553 19.02 -15.38 -40.61
N SER A 554 18.59 -16.59 -40.24
CA SER A 554 18.34 -17.68 -41.22
C SER A 554 17.22 -17.33 -42.20
N ASN A 555 16.19 -16.60 -41.77
CA ASN A 555 15.05 -16.21 -42.61
C ASN A 555 15.34 -14.99 -43.52
N ILE A 556 16.17 -14.05 -43.05
CA ILE A 556 16.64 -12.91 -43.86
C ILE A 556 17.53 -13.44 -45.00
N HIS A 557 18.41 -14.41 -44.73
CA HIS A 557 19.21 -15.08 -45.77
C HIS A 557 18.37 -15.92 -46.74
N ALA A 558 17.25 -16.52 -46.29
CA ALA A 558 16.38 -17.33 -47.14
C ALA A 558 15.42 -16.52 -48.05
N SER A 559 15.17 -15.24 -47.73
CA SER A 559 14.25 -14.36 -48.47
C SER A 559 14.94 -13.43 -49.47
N SER A 560 16.27 -13.27 -49.36
CA SER A 560 17.08 -12.61 -50.38
C SER A 560 17.47 -13.61 -51.48
N ASP A 561 16.71 -13.65 -52.57
CA ASP A 561 17.04 -14.40 -53.81
C ASP A 561 18.23 -13.77 -54.59
N LYS A 562 19.05 -12.96 -53.89
CA LYS A 562 20.34 -12.47 -54.33
C LYS A 562 21.35 -12.96 -53.31
N CYS A 563 22.20 -13.91 -53.72
CA CYS A 563 23.44 -14.23 -53.04
C CYS A 563 24.27 -12.93 -53.00
N VAL A 564 24.17 -12.18 -51.90
CA VAL A 564 25.07 -11.05 -51.65
C VAL A 564 26.37 -11.69 -51.20
N ASP A 565 27.32 -11.82 -52.14
CA ASP A 565 28.66 -12.32 -51.83
C ASP A 565 29.27 -11.53 -50.69
N GLN A 566 30.06 -12.22 -49.86
CA GLN A 566 30.78 -11.71 -48.69
C GLN A 566 31.55 -10.40 -49.01
N GLU A 567 32.08 -10.27 -50.23
CA GLU A 567 32.75 -9.06 -50.72
C GLU A 567 31.78 -7.88 -50.94
N THR A 568 30.54 -8.12 -51.37
CA THR A 568 29.54 -7.08 -51.63
C THR A 568 29.01 -6.47 -50.34
N LEU A 569 28.87 -7.29 -49.27
CA LEU A 569 28.48 -6.84 -47.94
C LEU A 569 29.58 -5.94 -47.33
N ILE A 570 30.85 -6.36 -47.45
CA ILE A 570 32.01 -5.58 -47.02
C ILE A 570 32.14 -4.27 -47.82
N THR A 571 31.85 -4.29 -49.13
CA THR A 571 31.94 -3.10 -49.98
C THR A 571 30.80 -2.10 -49.70
N LEU A 572 29.58 -2.56 -49.42
CA LEU A 572 28.45 -1.71 -49.04
C LEU A 572 28.61 -1.11 -47.63
N MET A 573 29.25 -1.82 -46.70
CA MET A 573 29.59 -1.31 -45.37
C MET A 573 30.76 -0.29 -45.40
N HIS A 574 31.64 -0.38 -46.41
CA HIS A 574 32.69 0.61 -46.66
C HIS A 574 32.15 1.96 -47.19
N ASP A 575 31.07 1.94 -47.97
CA ASP A 575 30.41 3.16 -48.48
C ASP A 575 29.62 3.91 -47.38
N GLU A 576 29.30 3.27 -46.24
CA GLU A 576 28.49 3.84 -45.16
C GLU A 576 29.26 4.21 -43.85
N ASN A 577 30.61 4.27 -43.86
CA ASN A 577 31.46 4.69 -42.72
C ASN A 577 31.24 3.91 -41.40
N LEU A 578 31.39 2.58 -41.41
CA LEU A 578 31.48 1.75 -40.18
C LEU A 578 32.93 1.28 -39.97
N GLU A 579 33.47 1.43 -38.74
CA GLU A 579 34.91 1.28 -38.41
C GLU A 579 35.39 -0.19 -38.31
N GLU A 580 36.72 -0.38 -38.45
CA GLU A 580 37.46 -1.65 -38.60
C GLU A 580 37.41 -2.66 -37.43
N ALA A 581 36.71 -2.36 -36.32
CA ALA A 581 36.69 -3.23 -35.14
C ALA A 581 35.75 -4.46 -35.27
N ASP A 582 34.79 -4.43 -36.21
CA ASP A 582 33.74 -5.45 -36.35
C ASP A 582 34.13 -6.65 -37.25
N TYR A 583 35.29 -6.61 -37.90
CA TYR A 583 35.71 -7.63 -38.89
C TYR A 583 36.13 -8.97 -38.27
N GLY A 584 36.54 -8.99 -37.00
CA GLY A 584 37.03 -10.19 -36.31
C GLY A 584 35.95 -11.21 -35.94
N ASN A 585 34.73 -10.73 -35.65
CA ASN A 585 33.61 -11.57 -35.23
C ASN A 585 32.88 -12.25 -36.40
N LEU A 586 32.95 -11.68 -37.61
CA LEU A 586 32.33 -12.25 -38.82
C LEU A 586 32.93 -13.60 -39.25
N SER A 587 34.24 -13.80 -39.09
CA SER A 587 34.88 -15.09 -39.39
C SER A 587 34.42 -16.21 -38.44
N HIS A 588 33.93 -15.86 -37.25
CA HIS A 588 33.43 -16.83 -36.30
C HIS A 588 31.99 -17.23 -36.60
N MET A 589 31.16 -16.29 -37.07
CA MET A 589 29.77 -16.53 -37.48
C MET A 589 29.64 -17.41 -38.73
N VAL A 590 30.53 -17.26 -39.73
CA VAL A 590 30.53 -18.14 -40.92
C VAL A 590 30.80 -19.61 -40.56
N ASN A 591 31.56 -19.87 -39.49
CA ASN A 591 31.83 -21.22 -38.99
C ASN A 591 30.74 -21.78 -38.06
N LEU A 592 29.84 -20.95 -37.55
CA LEU A 592 28.68 -21.38 -36.75
C LEU A 592 27.47 -21.76 -37.61
N ILE A 593 27.49 -21.38 -38.90
CA ILE A 593 26.43 -21.59 -39.89
C ILE A 593 26.77 -22.73 -40.88
N ALA A 594 28.01 -23.24 -40.89
CA ALA A 594 28.44 -24.42 -41.65
C ALA A 594 28.46 -25.67 -40.76
#